data_AF-A0A4Y2IJ80-F1
#
_entry.id   AF-A0A4Y2IJ80-F1
#
_cell.length_a   1.000
_cell.length_b   1.000
_cell.length_c   1.000
_cell.angle_alpha   90.00
_cell.angle_beta   90.00
_cell.angle_gamma   90.00
#
_symmetry.space_group_name_H-M   'P 1'
#
loop_
_entity.id
_entity.type
_entity.pdbx_description
1 polymer ?
#
loop_
_entity_poly.entity_id
_entity_poly.type
_entity_poly.pdbx_seq_one_letter_code
_entity_poly.pdbx_strand_id
1 'polypeptide(L)'
;MSNFHQISDGERHEEAKKQFKERVDRINPCHKERDASLKCLDEFYYARAKCQPYFDNYKNCRAFWGFVTRERRKAGIRPYIPPPEERDQVKAEYLPRFKP
;
A
#
# COMPACT_ATOMS: atom_id res chain seq x y z
N MET A 1 -33.23 8.53 -28.87
CA MET A 1 -32.52 7.23 -28.73
C MET A 1 -31.38 7.43 -27.75
N SER A 2 -31.65 7.33 -26.44
CA SER A 2 -30.61 7.43 -25.41
C SER A 2 -30.26 6.02 -24.96
N ASN A 3 -29.03 5.59 -25.25
CA ASN A 3 -28.48 4.35 -24.72
C ASN A 3 -28.14 4.56 -23.24
N PHE A 4 -29.15 4.42 -22.38
CA PHE A 4 -28.95 4.22 -20.95
C PHE A 4 -28.42 2.79 -20.77
N HIS A 5 -27.10 2.64 -20.71
CA HIS A 5 -26.50 1.37 -20.30
C HIS A 5 -26.90 1.16 -18.83
N GLN A 6 -27.83 0.24 -18.58
CA GLN A 6 -28.22 -0.13 -17.23
C GLN A 6 -27.10 -1.02 -16.66
N ILE A 7 -26.14 -0.39 -15.99
CA ILE A 7 -25.06 -1.10 -15.29
C ILE A 7 -25.70 -1.86 -14.12
N SER A 8 -25.49 -3.18 -14.09
CA SER A 8 -25.99 -4.04 -13.01
C SER A 8 -25.38 -3.66 -11.66
N ASP A 9 -26.03 -4.03 -10.55
CA ASP A 9 -25.47 -3.82 -9.21
C ASP A 9 -24.10 -4.52 -9.04
N GLY A 10 -23.91 -5.66 -9.70
CA GLY A 10 -22.64 -6.40 -9.70
C GLY A 10 -21.51 -5.63 -10.38
N GLU A 11 -21.75 -5.06 -11.55
CA GLU A 11 -20.76 -4.26 -12.29
C GLU A 11 -20.37 -2.99 -11.52
N ARG A 12 -21.34 -2.29 -10.92
CA ARG A 12 -21.08 -1.11 -10.07
C ARG A 12 -20.20 -1.46 -8.87
N HIS A 13 -20.45 -2.60 -8.22
CA HIS A 13 -19.67 -3.05 -7.09
C HIS A 13 -18.22 -3.40 -7.48
N GLU A 14 -18.01 -4.05 -8.63
CA GLU A 14 -16.68 -4.38 -9.12
C GLU A 14 -15.88 -3.12 -9.53
N GLU A 15 -16.54 -2.15 -10.15
CA GLU A 15 -15.92 -0.86 -10.46
C GLU A 15 -15.50 -0.10 -9.19
N ALA A 16 -16.38 -0.04 -8.19
CA ALA A 16 -16.09 0.60 -6.91
C ALA A 16 -14.90 -0.09 -6.18
N LYS A 17 -14.84 -1.43 -6.22
CA LYS A 17 -13.72 -2.21 -5.69
C LYS A 17 -12.41 -1.88 -6.39
N LYS A 18 -12.43 -1.80 -7.72
CA LYS A 18 -11.25 -1.45 -8.52
C LYS A 18 -10.74 -0.04 -8.18
N GLN A 19 -11.63 0.95 -8.15
CA GLN A 19 -11.30 2.33 -7.79
C GLN A 19 -10.73 2.43 -6.36
N PHE A 20 -11.30 1.68 -5.41
CA PHE A 20 -10.78 1.62 -4.05
C PHE A 20 -9.37 1.03 -4.01
N LYS A 21 -9.14 -0.08 -4.71
CA LYS A 21 -7.83 -0.73 -4.78
C LYS A 21 -6.78 0.20 -5.37
N GLU A 22 -7.06 0.85 -6.50
CA GLU A 22 -6.15 1.81 -7.13
C GLU A 22 -5.81 2.99 -6.21
N ARG A 23 -6.80 3.49 -5.47
CA ARG A 23 -6.59 4.55 -4.47
C ARG A 23 -5.67 4.08 -3.35
N VAL A 24 -5.94 2.90 -2.78
CA VAL A 24 -5.12 2.30 -1.70
C VAL A 24 -3.69 2.10 -2.16
N ASP A 25 -3.50 1.57 -3.37
CA ASP A 25 -2.18 1.35 -3.97
C ASP A 25 -1.40 2.66 -4.04
N ARG A 26 -2.04 3.77 -4.42
CA ARG A 26 -1.40 5.08 -4.52
C ARG A 26 -1.06 5.72 -3.17
N ILE A 27 -1.96 5.67 -2.19
CA ILE A 27 -1.79 6.40 -0.92
C ILE A 27 -1.05 5.60 0.16
N ASN A 28 -1.13 4.27 0.13
CA ASN A 28 -0.55 3.41 1.14
C ASN A 28 0.45 2.45 0.49
N PRO A 29 1.76 2.77 0.55
CA PRO A 29 2.78 1.91 -0.02
C PRO A 29 2.97 0.60 0.75
N CYS A 30 2.35 0.43 1.93
CA CYS A 30 2.44 -0.74 2.79
C CYS A 30 1.12 -1.52 2.92
N HIS A 31 0.18 -1.35 1.98
CA HIS A 31 -1.12 -2.02 2.08
C HIS A 31 -1.00 -3.55 1.98
N LYS A 32 -0.07 -4.06 1.16
CA LYS A 32 0.14 -5.52 1.00
C LYS A 32 0.61 -6.15 2.30
N GLU A 33 1.56 -5.51 2.99
CA GLU A 33 2.11 -5.99 4.26
C GLU A 33 1.08 -5.88 5.37
N ARG A 34 0.27 -4.80 5.38
CA ARG A 34 -0.88 -4.68 6.28
C ARG A 34 -1.84 -5.84 6.06
N ASP A 35 -2.27 -6.07 4.82
CA ASP A 35 -3.28 -7.08 4.49
C ASP A 35 -2.77 -8.49 4.79
N ALA A 36 -1.49 -8.77 4.54
CA ALA A 36 -0.85 -10.03 4.92
C ALA A 36 -0.85 -10.23 6.45
N SER A 37 -0.59 -9.17 7.22
CA SER A 37 -0.63 -9.26 8.69
C SER A 37 -2.03 -9.52 9.24
N LEU A 38 -3.05 -8.94 8.62
CA LEU A 38 -4.46 -9.16 8.97
C LEU A 38 -4.91 -10.57 8.58
N LYS A 39 -4.51 -11.04 7.39
CA LYS A 39 -4.79 -12.40 6.93
C LYS A 39 -4.18 -13.46 7.86
N CYS A 40 -2.95 -13.26 8.32
CA CYS A 40 -2.34 -14.16 9.29
C CYS A 40 -3.13 -14.21 10.60
N LEU A 41 -3.61 -13.06 11.10
CA LEU A 41 -4.42 -13.02 12.31
C LEU A 41 -5.74 -13.78 12.14
N ASP A 42 -6.39 -13.63 10.99
CA ASP A 42 -7.62 -14.35 10.65
C ASP A 42 -7.39 -15.87 10.63
N GLU A 43 -6.31 -16.31 9.98
CA GLU A 43 -5.94 -17.73 9.85
C GLU A 43 -5.60 -18.39 11.19
N PHE A 44 -4.94 -17.66 12.10
CA PHE A 44 -4.48 -18.19 13.38
C PHE A 44 -5.31 -17.77 14.58
N TYR A 45 -6.59 -17.42 14.38
CA TYR A 45 -7.51 -17.01 15.45
C TYR A 45 -6.91 -15.95 16.38
N TYR A 46 -6.24 -14.96 15.78
CA TYR A 46 -5.57 -13.85 16.44
C TYR A 46 -4.39 -14.23 17.35
N ALA A 47 -3.80 -15.41 17.18
CA ALA A 47 -2.57 -15.80 17.86
C ALA A 47 -1.35 -14.99 17.36
N ARG A 48 -1.19 -13.77 17.89
CA ARG A 48 -0.21 -12.76 17.45
C ARG A 48 1.23 -13.29 17.32
N ALA A 49 1.64 -14.19 18.22
CA ALA A 49 2.98 -14.77 18.20
C ALA A 49 3.29 -15.50 16.88
N LYS A 50 2.29 -16.13 16.25
CA LYS A 50 2.44 -16.81 14.95
C LYS A 50 2.60 -15.84 13.77
N CYS A 51 2.20 -14.58 13.95
CA CYS A 51 2.18 -13.56 12.91
C CYS A 51 3.31 -12.53 13.03
N GLN A 52 4.27 -12.75 13.94
CA GLN A 52 5.35 -11.82 14.20
C GLN A 52 6.13 -11.40 12.93
N PRO A 53 6.49 -12.33 12.00
CA PRO A 53 7.18 -11.94 10.76
C PRO A 53 6.37 -10.98 9.88
N TYR A 54 5.05 -11.14 9.82
CA TYR A 54 4.17 -10.24 9.05
C TYR A 54 4.11 -8.84 9.68
N PHE A 55 4.08 -8.77 11.02
CA PHE A 55 4.12 -7.49 11.71
C PHE A 55 5.46 -6.78 11.52
N ASP A 56 6.56 -7.52 11.56
CA ASP A 56 7.88 -6.93 11.39
C ASP A 56 8.08 -6.44 9.95
N ASN A 57 7.58 -7.19 8.96
CA ASN A 57 7.55 -6.71 7.57
C ASN A 57 6.72 -5.42 7.42
N TYR A 58 5.53 -5.36 8.02
CA TYR A 58 4.70 -4.15 8.00
C TYR A 58 5.37 -2.96 8.70
N LYS A 59 6.03 -3.19 9.84
CA LYS A 59 6.81 -2.15 10.55
C LYS A 59 7.96 -1.64 9.69
N ASN A 60 8.74 -2.54 9.10
CA ASN A 60 9.87 -2.20 8.23
C ASN A 60 9.41 -1.40 7.02
N CYS A 61 8.31 -1.80 6.39
CA CYS A 61 7.71 -1.05 5.29
C CYS A 61 7.36 0.40 5.72
N ARG A 62 6.66 0.56 6.85
CA ARG A 62 6.29 1.90 7.34
C ARG A 62 7.51 2.75 7.69
N ALA A 63 8.53 2.15 8.30
CA ALA A 63 9.77 2.83 8.64
C ALA A 63 10.50 3.33 7.37
N PHE A 64 10.62 2.48 6.36
CA PHE A 64 11.23 2.81 5.08
C PHE A 64 10.47 3.93 4.36
N TRP A 65 9.15 3.81 4.19
CA TRP A 65 8.37 4.82 3.49
C TRP A 65 8.23 6.13 4.27
N GLY A 66 8.28 6.07 5.61
CA GLY A 66 8.40 7.25 6.46
C GLY A 66 9.73 7.99 6.25
N PHE A 67 10.83 7.24 6.13
CA PHE A 67 12.14 7.78 5.76
C PHE A 67 12.11 8.44 4.38
N VAL A 68 11.66 7.73 3.34
CA VAL A 68 11.55 8.24 1.97
C VAL A 68 10.71 9.52 1.92
N THR A 69 9.54 9.52 2.58
CA THR A 69 8.64 10.68 2.60
C THR A 69 9.33 11.90 3.22
N ARG A 70 10.08 11.71 4.31
CA ARG A 70 10.83 12.79 4.97
C ARG A 70 11.93 13.33 4.06
N GLU A 71 12.71 12.46 3.43
CA GLU A 71 13.81 12.88 2.55
C GLU A 71 13.29 13.58 1.29
N ARG A 72 12.24 13.05 0.64
CA ARG A 72 11.57 13.72 -0.48
C ARG A 72 10.99 15.07 -0.09
N ARG A 73 10.41 15.19 1.12
CA ARG A 73 9.92 16.47 1.65
C ARG A 73 11.06 17.48 1.84
N LYS A 74 12.21 17.07 2.38
CA LYS A 74 13.40 17.94 2.51
C LYS A 74 13.91 18.42 1.16
N ALA A 75 13.87 17.55 0.15
CA ALA A 75 14.28 17.86 -1.22
C ALA A 75 13.21 18.63 -2.03
N GLY A 76 12.02 18.89 -1.47
CA GLY A 76 10.91 19.55 -2.17
C GLY A 76 10.25 18.71 -3.27
N ILE A 77 10.50 17.41 -3.33
CA ILE A 77 10.01 16.51 -4.39
C ILE A 77 8.57 16.08 -4.10
N ARG A 78 7.64 16.40 -5.01
CA ARG A 78 6.23 15.99 -4.94
C ARG A 78 5.87 15.04 -6.10
N PRO A 79 4.98 14.05 -5.88
CA PRO A 79 4.33 13.71 -4.62
C PRO A 79 5.30 13.11 -3.58
N TYR A 80 5.06 13.36 -2.30
CA TYR A 80 5.96 12.89 -1.23
C TYR A 80 5.95 11.37 -1.09
N ILE A 81 4.78 10.75 -1.28
CA ILE A 81 4.66 9.31 -1.52
C ILE A 81 4.68 9.12 -3.04
N PRO A 82 5.68 8.41 -3.60
CA PRO A 82 5.75 8.18 -5.03
C PRO A 82 4.63 7.26 -5.51
N PRO A 83 4.18 7.45 -6.76
CA PRO A 83 3.15 6.62 -7.35
C PRO A 83 3.69 5.18 -7.57
N PRO A 84 2.81 4.16 -7.64
CA PRO A 84 3.20 2.75 -7.69
C PRO A 84 4.28 2.41 -8.72
N GLU A 85 4.19 2.98 -9.92
CA GLU A 85 5.09 2.80 -11.05
C GLU A 85 6.53 3.26 -10.79
N GLU A 86 6.74 4.24 -9.90
CA GLU A 86 8.07 4.77 -9.57
C GLU A 86 8.70 4.07 -8.36
N ARG A 87 7.93 3.27 -7.60
CA ARG A 87 8.36 2.77 -6.29
C ARG A 87 9.58 1.88 -6.36
N ASP A 88 9.78 1.12 -7.43
CA ASP A 88 10.94 0.24 -7.58
C ASP A 88 12.23 1.05 -7.73
N GLN A 89 12.18 2.14 -8.51
CA GLN A 89 13.31 3.06 -8.68
C GLN A 89 13.59 3.80 -7.38
N VAL A 90 12.56 4.31 -6.70
CA VAL A 90 12.71 4.98 -5.39
C VAL A 90 13.27 4.01 -4.35
N LYS A 91 12.84 2.75 -4.33
CA LYS A 91 13.43 1.74 -3.44
C LYS A 91 14.92 1.58 -3.71
N ALA A 92 15.32 1.42 -4.97
CA ALA A 92 16.74 1.27 -5.32
C ALA A 92 17.58 2.48 -4.89
N GLU A 93 17.04 3.71 -5.01
CA GLU A 93 17.74 4.93 -4.61
C GLU A 93 17.87 5.07 -3.08
N TYR A 94 16.80 4.83 -2.33
CA TYR A 94 16.73 5.16 -0.90
C TYR A 94 17.14 3.99 0.01
N LEU A 95 17.05 2.73 -0.44
CA LEU A 95 17.43 1.57 0.38
C LEU A 95 18.85 1.64 0.94
N PRO A 96 19.89 2.02 0.17
CA PRO A 96 21.25 2.14 0.70
C PRO A 96 21.41 3.22 1.79
N ARG A 97 20.50 4.20 1.82
CA ARG A 97 20.50 5.31 2.80
C ARG A 97 19.63 5.00 4.02
N PHE A 98 18.72 4.03 3.91
CA PHE A 98 17.80 3.65 4.96
C PHE A 98 18.51 2.81 6.02
N LYS A 99 18.49 3.29 7.26
CA LYS A 99 18.95 2.56 8.44
C LYS A 99 17.73 2.30 9.33
N PRO A 100 17.23 1.06 9.39
CA PRO A 100 16.05 0.71 10.20
C PRO A 100 16.30 0.90 11.70
#